data_AF-A0A9X7W370-F1
#
_entry.id   AF-A0A9X7W370-F1
#
_cell.length_a   1.000
_cell.length_b   1.000
_cell.length_c   1.000
_cell.angle_alpha   90.00
_cell.angle_beta   90.00
_cell.angle_gamma   90.00
#
_symmetry.space_group_name_H-M   'P 1'
#
loop_
_entity.id
_entity.type
_entity.pdbx_description
1 polymer ?
#
loop_
_entity_poly.entity_id
_entity_poly.type
_entity_poly.pdbx_seq_one_letter_code
_entity_poly.pdbx_strand_id
1 'polypeptide(L)'
;MQKYLWFATTAIGLAVVGLVAGCGTTGSTAPTTNNTNVSATNSASGSSAQQTSLSALSYSSSQKQQIVNAAGEFSITPYIPLKGVAGDSFVSVRPGGYPSITLTFNKMVVIESNQSVTTGQTVQSKSPMTLSNGITAQWISIANTTEPPSLIFKLNGVNVLIQPTGNEVSKSAIEQIASSMQELQVQTAFQTQSVTVQPGTTVTFKVPQGWNKQNVGAGDTGGFKWINPMNSNQWVTILYSGNGGALQNPHTGKYDVTSYINTQGVTWTHVASDKLSGEFTIPIGAINNNAVGYGYAQVVTTPSLQGMTVEAVVPQSIGQTITNSVKVQSTQSTSTTTPPVTLENMQFTNDAVLLVMTHGTMQSTYSDPHFSSGNPKQFIVTLRNTKPGKYPLNQVQTVNSGWAKSMVVTKNGSDLVLTFNLKKNFSSFQTGIAGGFEIQFSFK
;
A
#
# COMPACT_ATOMS: atom_id res chain seq x y z
N MET A 1 23.23 23.99 10.92
CA MET A 1 21.99 24.66 11.37
C MET A 1 21.33 25.31 10.17
N GLN A 2 20.34 24.66 9.58
CA GLN A 2 19.44 25.26 8.59
C GLN A 2 18.01 25.04 9.09
N LYS A 3 17.32 26.14 9.32
CA LYS A 3 15.94 26.20 9.82
C LYS A 3 15.00 26.02 8.61
N TYR A 4 14.14 25.02 8.66
CA TYR A 4 13.00 24.93 7.76
C TYR A 4 11.84 25.71 8.39
N LEU A 5 11.42 26.77 7.72
CA LEU A 5 10.22 27.54 8.02
C LEU A 5 9.14 27.07 7.02
N TRP A 6 8.11 26.39 7.50
CA TRP A 6 6.91 26.10 6.72
C TRP A 6 5.78 27.02 7.21
N PHE A 7 5.28 27.88 6.32
CA PHE A 7 3.97 28.51 6.47
C PHE A 7 3.01 27.83 5.51
N ALA A 8 1.87 27.37 6.03
CA ALA A 8 0.63 27.28 5.27
C ALA A 8 -0.54 27.26 6.26
N THR A 9 -1.04 28.46 6.55
CA THR A 9 -2.33 28.72 7.17
C THR A 9 -3.42 28.29 6.19
N THR A 10 -4.38 27.48 6.61
CA THR A 10 -5.64 27.34 5.87
C THR A 10 -6.79 27.39 6.86
N ALA A 11 -7.51 28.51 6.77
CA ALA A 11 -8.73 28.78 7.49
C ALA A 11 -9.83 27.81 7.02
N ILE A 12 -10.49 27.13 7.97
CA ILE A 12 -11.72 26.40 7.70
C ILE A 12 -12.87 27.31 8.14
N GLY A 13 -13.69 27.70 7.16
CA GLY A 13 -14.91 28.47 7.36
C GLY A 13 -15.94 27.66 8.16
N LEU A 14 -16.40 28.25 9.25
CA LEU A 14 -17.51 27.77 10.06
C LEU A 14 -18.83 28.00 9.30
N ALA A 15 -19.53 26.93 8.92
CA ALA A 15 -20.92 27.01 8.51
C ALA A 15 -21.81 26.68 9.71
N VAL A 16 -22.39 27.73 10.31
CA VAL A 16 -23.44 27.66 11.32
C VAL A 16 -24.76 27.42 10.60
N VAL A 17 -25.41 26.28 10.87
CA VAL A 17 -26.83 26.08 10.54
C VAL A 17 -27.56 25.83 11.85
N GLY A 18 -28.32 26.84 12.28
CA GLY A 18 -29.25 26.74 13.38
C GLY A 18 -30.55 26.08 12.95
N LEU A 19 -31.15 25.31 13.84
CA LEU A 19 -32.59 25.04 13.82
C LEU A 19 -33.17 25.31 15.21
N VAL A 20 -34.30 25.99 15.15
CA VAL A 20 -35.00 26.69 16.22
C VAL A 20 -35.94 25.74 16.97
N ALA A 21 -36.15 26.09 18.24
CA ALA A 21 -37.08 25.59 19.24
C ALA A 21 -38.40 24.97 18.74
N GLY A 22 -38.74 23.81 19.32
CA GLY A 22 -40.10 23.30 19.44
C GLY A 22 -40.53 23.36 20.90
N CYS A 23 -41.41 24.32 21.21
CA CYS A 23 -42.10 24.47 22.49
C CYS A 23 -43.28 23.48 22.54
N GLY A 24 -43.54 22.86 23.69
CA GLY A 24 -44.68 21.95 23.84
C GLY A 24 -44.98 21.63 25.31
N THR A 25 -45.72 22.52 25.97
CA THR A 25 -46.41 22.26 27.24
C THR A 25 -47.91 22.19 27.00
N THR A 26 -48.56 21.10 27.39
CA THR A 26 -49.96 21.10 27.82
C THR A 26 -50.20 19.90 28.74
N GLY A 27 -50.71 20.18 29.94
CA GLY A 27 -51.01 19.18 30.96
C GLY A 27 -52.32 18.43 30.74
N SER A 28 -52.57 17.44 31.60
CA SER A 28 -53.92 17.09 32.05
C SER A 28 -53.87 16.36 33.39
N THR A 29 -54.84 16.69 34.22
CA THR A 29 -55.00 16.42 35.65
C THR A 29 -55.90 15.19 35.93
N ALA A 30 -55.44 14.33 36.86
CA ALA A 30 -56.17 13.60 37.93
C ALA A 30 -57.28 12.56 37.58
N PRO A 31 -57.79 11.70 38.51
CA PRO A 31 -57.48 11.57 39.95
C PRO A 31 -57.35 10.13 40.55
N THR A 32 -56.83 10.09 41.79
CA THR A 32 -57.16 9.22 42.97
C THR A 32 -57.23 7.69 42.88
N THR A 33 -56.46 7.00 43.75
CA THR A 33 -57.04 6.21 44.86
C THR A 33 -56.06 6.02 46.03
N ASN A 34 -56.54 6.28 47.24
CA ASN A 34 -55.88 6.03 48.52
C ASN A 34 -55.71 4.53 48.79
N ASN A 35 -54.59 4.13 49.39
CA ASN A 35 -54.68 3.21 50.52
C ASN A 35 -53.51 3.38 51.49
N THR A 36 -53.85 3.81 52.71
CA THR A 36 -53.01 3.90 53.88
C THR A 36 -52.84 2.49 54.46
N ASN A 37 -51.60 2.05 54.68
CA ASN A 37 -51.35 1.16 55.81
C ASN A 37 -49.91 1.32 56.29
N VAL A 38 -49.79 1.72 57.55
CA VAL A 38 -48.55 1.88 58.31
C VAL A 38 -48.44 0.66 59.21
N SER A 39 -47.32 -0.07 59.15
CA SER A 39 -46.66 -0.58 60.37
C SER A 39 -45.30 -1.19 60.05
N ALA A 40 -44.34 -0.81 60.90
CA ALA A 40 -42.92 -1.06 60.81
C ALA A 40 -42.53 -2.50 61.13
N THR A 41 -41.42 -2.97 60.56
CA THR A 41 -40.49 -3.85 61.29
C THR A 41 -39.07 -3.74 60.72
N ASN A 42 -38.10 -3.64 61.63
CA ASN A 42 -36.66 -3.50 61.41
C ASN A 42 -36.07 -4.53 60.44
N SER A 43 -35.14 -4.11 59.58
CA SER A 43 -34.09 -4.99 59.05
C SER A 43 -32.85 -4.20 58.64
N ALA A 44 -31.72 -4.78 59.00
CA ALA A 44 -30.39 -4.22 59.01
C ALA A 44 -29.94 -3.60 57.67
N SER A 45 -29.16 -2.53 57.79
CA SER A 45 -28.39 -1.89 56.74
C SER A 45 -27.35 -2.86 56.17
N GLY A 46 -27.74 -3.63 55.16
CA GLY A 46 -26.83 -4.10 54.13
C GLY A 46 -26.85 -3.08 53.00
N SER A 47 -25.78 -2.29 52.83
CA SER A 47 -25.53 -1.59 51.57
C SER A 47 -25.37 -2.66 50.48
N SER A 48 -26.48 -3.05 49.86
CA SER A 48 -26.46 -3.74 48.58
C SER A 48 -25.72 -2.82 47.62
N ALA A 49 -24.50 -3.19 47.23
CA ALA A 49 -23.78 -2.52 46.15
C ALA A 49 -24.75 -2.41 44.97
N GLN A 50 -25.17 -1.19 44.67
CA GLN A 50 -26.14 -0.91 43.62
C GLN A 50 -25.51 -1.39 42.31
N GLN A 51 -25.92 -2.59 41.87
CA GLN A 51 -25.40 -3.23 40.68
C GLN A 51 -25.70 -2.30 39.52
N THR A 52 -24.68 -1.56 39.08
CA THR A 52 -24.82 -0.63 37.97
C THR A 52 -25.15 -1.45 36.74
N SER A 53 -26.33 -1.23 36.16
CA SER A 53 -26.73 -1.91 34.94
C SER A 53 -25.83 -1.44 33.79
N LEU A 54 -25.12 -2.37 33.17
CA LEU A 54 -24.34 -2.12 31.96
C LEU A 54 -25.19 -2.41 30.73
N SER A 55 -25.05 -1.56 29.72
CA SER A 55 -25.66 -1.74 28.39
C SER A 55 -24.61 -2.23 27.39
N ALA A 56 -25.05 -3.00 26.40
CA ALA A 56 -24.20 -3.37 25.28
C ALA A 56 -23.81 -2.12 24.47
N LEU A 57 -22.54 -2.00 24.11
CA LEU A 57 -22.07 -1.00 23.16
C LEU A 57 -22.13 -1.59 21.74
N SER A 58 -22.57 -0.77 20.79
CA SER A 58 -22.60 -1.13 19.37
C SER A 58 -21.72 -0.17 18.58
N TYR A 59 -21.12 -0.70 17.50
CA TYR A 59 -20.21 0.03 16.64
C TYR A 59 -20.64 -0.18 15.19
N SER A 60 -20.85 0.92 14.46
CA SER A 60 -21.07 0.88 13.01
C SER A 60 -19.80 0.43 12.28
N SER A 61 -19.94 -0.04 11.04
CA SER A 61 -18.79 -0.40 10.19
C SER A 61 -17.83 0.77 9.99
N SER A 62 -18.35 2.01 9.90
CA SER A 62 -17.51 3.21 9.76
C SER A 62 -16.71 3.50 11.03
N GLN A 63 -17.31 3.37 12.22
CA GLN A 63 -16.62 3.56 13.50
C GLN A 63 -15.52 2.51 13.69
N LYS A 64 -15.82 1.24 13.41
CA LYS A 64 -14.84 0.16 13.47
C LYS A 64 -13.65 0.43 12.54
N GLN A 65 -13.91 0.89 11.32
CA GLN A 65 -12.87 1.22 10.37
C GLN A 65 -12.03 2.42 10.83
N GLN A 66 -12.65 3.47 11.39
CA GLN A 66 -11.92 4.60 11.96
C GLN A 66 -10.95 4.15 13.07
N ILE A 67 -11.37 3.23 13.94
CA ILE A 67 -10.54 2.71 15.02
C ILE A 67 -9.33 1.95 14.46
N VAL A 68 -9.56 1.04 13.50
CA VAL A 68 -8.46 0.31 12.83
C VAL A 68 -7.48 1.24 12.13
N ASN A 69 -7.97 2.29 11.48
CA ASN A 69 -7.10 3.22 10.77
C ASN A 69 -6.21 4.01 11.73
N ALA A 70 -6.77 4.51 12.83
CA ALA A 70 -5.99 5.16 13.89
C ALA A 70 -4.98 4.19 14.53
N ALA A 71 -5.38 2.95 14.78
CA ALA A 71 -4.50 1.92 15.36
C ALA A 71 -3.34 1.56 14.43
N GLY A 72 -3.62 1.52 13.11
CA GLY A 72 -2.66 1.20 12.07
C GLY A 72 -1.54 2.23 11.89
N GLU A 73 -1.68 3.46 12.40
CA GLU A 73 -0.59 4.45 12.39
C GLU A 73 0.58 4.02 13.28
N PHE A 74 0.27 3.28 14.36
CA PHE A 74 1.24 2.84 15.36
C PHE A 74 1.39 1.32 15.43
N SER A 75 0.84 0.60 14.45
CA SER A 75 0.81 -0.87 14.42
C SER A 75 0.25 -1.47 15.71
N ILE A 76 -0.84 -0.88 16.24
CA ILE A 76 -1.56 -1.37 17.42
C ILE A 76 -2.69 -2.29 16.96
N THR A 77 -2.89 -3.41 17.65
CA THR A 77 -4.11 -4.23 17.52
C THR A 77 -5.20 -3.64 18.43
N PRO A 78 -6.26 -3.04 17.87
CA PRO A 78 -7.24 -2.32 18.69
C PRO A 78 -8.19 -3.26 19.46
N TYR A 79 -8.57 -2.88 20.68
CA TYR A 79 -9.54 -3.56 21.52
C TYR A 79 -10.70 -2.64 21.89
N ILE A 80 -11.94 -3.07 21.68
CA ILE A 80 -13.12 -2.27 22.00
C ILE A 80 -13.91 -2.84 23.19
N PRO A 81 -14.46 -2.00 24.08
CA PRO A 81 -15.39 -2.45 25.10
C PRO A 81 -16.72 -2.90 24.47
N LEU A 82 -17.25 -4.05 24.90
CA LEU A 82 -18.57 -4.53 24.45
C LEU A 82 -19.71 -4.09 25.36
N LYS A 83 -19.38 -3.55 26.54
CA LYS A 83 -20.31 -3.02 27.52
C LYS A 83 -19.91 -1.60 27.90
N GLY A 84 -20.90 -0.78 28.25
CA GLY A 84 -20.74 0.57 28.77
C GLY A 84 -21.80 0.84 29.84
N VAL A 85 -21.66 1.94 30.58
CA VAL A 85 -22.72 2.40 31.48
C VAL A 85 -23.91 2.93 30.67
N ALA A 86 -25.07 3.06 31.31
CA ALA A 86 -26.26 3.62 30.66
C ALA A 86 -25.98 5.01 30.06
N GLY A 87 -26.36 5.20 28.78
CA GLY A 87 -26.13 6.44 28.04
C GLY A 87 -24.71 6.60 27.46
N ASP A 88 -23.84 5.61 27.64
CA ASP A 88 -22.52 5.63 27.03
C ASP A 88 -22.57 5.22 25.56
N SER A 89 -21.75 5.87 24.74
CA SER A 89 -21.63 5.55 23.31
C SER A 89 -20.29 6.03 22.77
N PHE A 90 -19.82 5.40 21.69
CA PHE A 90 -18.60 5.80 21.00
C PHE A 90 -18.79 7.17 20.35
N VAL A 91 -17.89 8.11 20.65
CA VAL A 91 -17.89 9.47 20.13
C VAL A 91 -16.88 9.62 19.00
N SER A 92 -15.62 9.25 19.25
CA SER A 92 -14.53 9.43 18.28
C SER A 92 -13.31 8.57 18.62
N VAL A 93 -12.42 8.45 17.64
CA VAL A 93 -11.08 7.89 17.82
C VAL A 93 -10.06 8.81 17.18
N ARG A 94 -8.89 8.95 17.82
CA ARG A 94 -7.77 9.68 17.27
C ARG A 94 -6.43 9.00 17.60
N PRO A 95 -5.42 9.14 16.73
CA PRO A 95 -4.01 8.94 17.11
C PRO A 95 -3.65 9.84 18.29
N GLY A 96 -2.93 9.31 19.28
CA GLY A 96 -2.37 10.07 20.40
C GLY A 96 -1.03 10.72 20.06
N GLY A 97 -0.53 11.58 20.96
CA GLY A 97 0.80 12.22 20.82
C GLY A 97 2.01 11.30 21.08
N TYR A 98 1.74 10.07 21.51
CA TYR A 98 2.67 8.96 21.67
C TYR A 98 2.08 7.77 20.91
N PRO A 99 2.86 6.72 20.54
CA PRO A 99 2.35 5.58 19.77
C PRO A 99 1.20 4.86 20.49
N SER A 100 0.00 5.38 20.30
CA SER A 100 -1.20 5.12 21.07
C SER A 100 -2.42 5.62 20.32
N ILE A 101 -3.57 5.05 20.61
CA ILE A 101 -4.86 5.56 20.15
C ILE A 101 -5.71 5.95 21.35
N THR A 102 -6.56 6.94 21.17
CA THR A 102 -7.54 7.37 22.17
C THR A 102 -8.94 7.19 21.60
N LEU A 103 -9.71 6.29 22.20
CA LEU A 103 -11.13 6.08 21.93
C LEU A 103 -11.92 6.88 22.97
N THR A 104 -12.71 7.84 22.49
CA THR A 104 -13.54 8.68 23.35
C THR A 104 -14.97 8.16 23.33
N PHE A 105 -15.53 7.96 24.51
CA PHE A 105 -16.93 7.66 24.75
C PHE A 105 -17.56 8.80 25.57
N ASN A 106 -18.89 8.82 25.72
CA ASN A 106 -19.57 9.87 26.50
C ASN A 106 -19.14 9.84 27.98
N LYS A 107 -18.94 8.64 28.55
CA LYS A 107 -18.70 8.43 29.98
C LYS A 107 -17.31 7.90 30.31
N MET A 108 -16.47 7.66 29.30
CA MET A 108 -15.09 7.21 29.50
C MET A 108 -14.18 7.52 28.32
N VAL A 109 -12.88 7.45 28.58
CA VAL A 109 -11.83 7.45 27.57
C VAL A 109 -11.04 6.15 27.70
N VAL A 110 -10.76 5.51 26.57
CA VAL A 110 -9.90 4.34 26.49
C VAL A 110 -8.64 4.72 25.72
N ILE A 111 -7.47 4.46 26.31
CA ILE A 111 -6.18 4.67 25.66
C ILE A 111 -5.51 3.31 25.48
N GLU A 112 -5.06 3.02 24.27
CA GLU A 112 -4.35 1.78 23.93
C GLU A 112 -2.97 2.12 23.37
N SER A 113 -1.94 1.39 23.78
CA SER A 113 -0.56 1.63 23.33
C SER A 113 0.28 0.35 23.32
N ASN A 114 1.21 0.27 22.38
CA ASN A 114 2.29 -0.73 22.40
C ASN A 114 3.40 -0.38 23.43
N GLN A 115 3.34 0.82 24.00
CA GLN A 115 4.17 1.31 25.10
C GLN A 115 3.33 1.53 26.36
N SER A 116 3.95 1.98 27.45
CA SER A 116 3.22 2.31 28.67
C SER A 116 2.23 3.45 28.43
N VAL A 117 0.97 3.22 28.80
CA VAL A 117 -0.13 4.21 28.78
C VAL A 117 -0.01 5.29 29.87
N THR A 118 0.99 5.19 30.75
CA THR A 118 1.26 6.17 31.82
C THR A 118 2.50 7.02 31.54
N THR A 119 3.05 6.94 30.32
CA THR A 119 4.26 7.68 29.94
C THR A 119 4.05 9.19 30.09
N GLY A 120 4.95 9.86 30.82
CA GLY A 120 4.87 11.30 31.08
C GLY A 120 3.91 11.69 32.22
N GLN A 121 3.28 10.72 32.90
CA GLN A 121 2.42 10.98 34.05
C GLN A 121 3.10 10.58 35.37
N THR A 122 2.84 11.35 36.43
CA THR A 122 3.27 11.01 37.79
C THR A 122 2.18 10.19 38.46
N VAL A 123 2.39 8.89 38.61
CA VAL A 123 1.45 8.00 39.29
C VAL A 123 1.59 8.15 40.80
N GLN A 124 0.53 8.60 41.47
CA GLN A 124 0.49 8.82 42.92
C GLN A 124 0.23 7.53 43.71
N SER A 125 -0.66 6.68 43.21
CA SER A 125 -1.04 5.44 43.89
C SER A 125 -1.30 4.32 42.88
N LYS A 126 -1.17 3.09 43.37
CA LYS A 126 -1.27 1.85 42.62
C LYS A 126 -1.97 0.79 43.47
N SER A 127 -3.08 0.24 43.00
CA SER A 127 -3.82 -0.82 43.68
C SER A 127 -4.09 -1.99 42.72
N PRO A 128 -3.36 -3.12 42.84
CA PRO A 128 -3.52 -4.26 41.94
C PRO A 128 -4.83 -5.03 42.19
N MET A 129 -5.37 -5.66 41.15
CA MET A 129 -6.54 -6.53 41.22
C MET A 129 -6.57 -7.54 40.06
N THR A 130 -7.52 -8.48 40.11
CA THR A 130 -7.82 -9.41 39.00
C THR A 130 -9.24 -9.17 38.51
N LEU A 131 -9.39 -8.98 37.20
CA LEU A 131 -10.68 -8.82 36.53
C LEU A 131 -11.43 -10.16 36.45
N SER A 132 -12.74 -10.12 36.19
CA SER A 132 -13.58 -11.33 36.16
C SER A 132 -13.21 -12.30 35.04
N ASN A 133 -12.50 -11.82 34.01
CA ASN A 133 -11.94 -12.63 32.93
C ASN A 133 -10.50 -13.13 33.22
N GLY A 134 -10.00 -12.98 34.45
CA GLY A 134 -8.68 -13.45 34.88
C GLY A 134 -7.51 -12.51 34.57
N ILE A 135 -7.76 -11.38 33.88
CA ILE A 135 -6.71 -10.41 33.56
C ILE A 135 -6.26 -9.68 34.82
N THR A 136 -4.94 -9.56 35.01
CA THR A 136 -4.38 -8.71 36.06
C THR A 136 -4.47 -7.24 35.65
N ALA A 137 -5.03 -6.43 36.53
CA ALA A 137 -5.22 -5.00 36.34
C ALA A 137 -4.74 -4.20 37.55
N GLN A 138 -4.64 -2.89 37.41
CA GLN A 138 -4.24 -1.99 38.47
C GLN A 138 -4.99 -0.68 38.39
N TRP A 139 -5.61 -0.29 39.50
CA TRP A 139 -6.11 1.06 39.67
C TRP A 139 -4.96 2.00 39.94
N ILE A 140 -4.94 3.14 39.24
CA ILE A 140 -3.97 4.21 39.42
C ILE A 140 -4.65 5.55 39.68
N SER A 141 -4.00 6.40 40.47
CA SER A 141 -4.33 7.83 40.57
C SER A 141 -3.16 8.63 40.04
N ILE A 142 -3.43 9.67 39.24
CA ILE A 142 -2.42 10.55 38.67
C ILE A 142 -2.29 11.77 39.58
N ALA A 143 -1.06 12.15 39.92
CA ALA A 143 -0.81 13.30 40.78
C ALA A 143 -1.29 14.60 40.12
N ASN A 144 -1.80 15.53 40.93
CA ASN A 144 -2.23 16.88 40.52
C ASN A 144 -3.38 16.90 39.50
N THR A 145 -4.21 15.86 39.43
CA THR A 145 -5.46 15.88 38.66
C THR A 145 -6.66 15.67 39.59
N THR A 146 -7.80 16.26 39.23
CA THR A 146 -9.11 15.98 39.86
C THR A 146 -9.85 14.86 39.13
N GLU A 147 -9.16 14.15 38.25
CA GLU A 147 -9.77 13.09 37.46
C GLU A 147 -10.00 11.86 38.33
N PRO A 148 -11.07 11.10 38.08
CA PRO A 148 -11.29 9.84 38.77
C PRO A 148 -10.10 8.89 38.50
N PRO A 149 -9.81 7.96 39.44
CA PRO A 149 -8.80 6.94 39.21
C PRO A 149 -9.02 6.20 37.88
N SER A 150 -7.92 5.80 37.23
CA SER A 150 -7.94 5.07 35.97
C SER A 150 -7.57 3.61 36.20
N LEU A 151 -8.12 2.71 35.39
CA LEU A 151 -7.79 1.29 35.41
C LEU A 151 -6.80 0.98 34.28
N ILE A 152 -5.65 0.42 34.61
CA ILE A 152 -4.66 -0.04 33.63
C ILE A 152 -4.54 -1.57 33.62
N PHE A 153 -4.34 -2.15 32.44
CA PHE A 153 -4.16 -3.59 32.24
C PHE A 153 -3.54 -3.87 30.86
N LYS A 154 -3.35 -5.15 30.52
CA LYS A 154 -2.72 -5.57 29.27
C LYS A 154 -3.54 -6.65 28.56
N LEU A 155 -3.76 -6.47 27.26
CA LEU A 155 -4.44 -7.42 26.36
C LEU A 155 -3.48 -7.83 25.25
N ASN A 156 -3.05 -9.10 25.23
CA ASN A 156 -2.18 -9.68 24.21
C ASN A 156 -1.00 -8.78 23.76
N GLY A 157 -0.32 -8.13 24.70
CA GLY A 157 0.80 -7.22 24.36
C GLY A 157 0.46 -5.72 24.38
N VAL A 158 -0.82 -5.35 24.22
CA VAL A 158 -1.29 -3.96 24.20
C VAL A 158 -1.60 -3.49 25.61
N ASN A 159 -1.00 -2.36 26.02
CA ASN A 159 -1.31 -1.71 27.28
C ASN A 159 -2.57 -0.86 27.11
N VAL A 160 -3.51 -1.01 28.04
CA VAL A 160 -4.82 -0.36 28.01
C VAL A 160 -5.01 0.46 29.28
N LEU A 161 -5.57 1.66 29.15
CA LEU A 161 -6.04 2.51 30.23
C LEU A 161 -7.49 2.88 29.98
N ILE A 162 -8.36 2.67 30.97
CA ILE A 162 -9.74 3.17 30.96
C ILE A 162 -9.87 4.24 32.03
N GLN A 163 -10.27 5.44 31.62
CA GLN A 163 -10.47 6.59 32.48
C GLN A 163 -11.94 7.05 32.39
N PRO A 164 -12.68 7.06 33.51
CA PRO A 164 -14.01 7.65 33.52
C PRO A 164 -14.00 9.15 33.26
N THR A 165 -15.00 9.67 32.55
CA THR A 165 -15.22 11.11 32.38
C THR A 165 -16.17 11.63 33.46
N GLY A 166 -15.68 11.68 34.71
CA GLY A 166 -16.42 12.16 35.88
C GLY A 166 -16.77 11.08 36.90
N ASN A 167 -17.47 11.47 37.96
CA ASN A 167 -17.72 10.62 39.13
C ASN A 167 -18.98 9.73 39.01
N GLU A 168 -19.68 9.79 37.88
CA GLU A 168 -20.92 9.02 37.66
C GLU A 168 -20.67 7.54 37.36
N VAL A 169 -19.44 7.18 36.95
CA VAL A 169 -19.07 5.80 36.63
C VAL A 169 -18.34 5.18 37.80
N SER A 170 -18.92 4.13 38.38
CA SER A 170 -18.33 3.42 39.52
C SER A 170 -17.10 2.60 39.10
N LYS A 171 -16.20 2.33 40.05
CA LYS A 171 -15.05 1.42 39.82
C LYS A 171 -15.50 0.04 39.33
N SER A 172 -16.52 -0.52 39.97
CA SER A 172 -17.07 -1.84 39.58
C SER A 172 -17.61 -1.84 38.14
N ALA A 173 -18.18 -0.72 37.66
CA ALA A 173 -18.60 -0.61 36.28
C ALA A 173 -17.40 -0.62 35.32
N ILE A 174 -16.33 0.13 35.61
CA ILE A 174 -15.10 0.12 34.81
C ILE A 174 -14.44 -1.25 34.76
N GLU A 175 -14.41 -1.98 35.88
CA GLU A 175 -13.85 -3.33 35.95
C GLU A 175 -14.62 -4.31 35.05
N GLN A 176 -15.95 -4.21 35.04
CA GLN A 176 -16.79 -5.01 34.15
C GLN A 176 -16.67 -4.59 32.68
N ILE A 177 -16.51 -3.29 32.39
CA ILE A 177 -16.23 -2.78 31.04
C ILE A 177 -14.88 -3.33 30.54
N ALA A 178 -13.83 -3.23 31.35
CA ALA A 178 -12.51 -3.78 31.05
C ALA A 178 -12.56 -5.29 30.78
N SER A 179 -13.34 -6.01 31.59
CA SER A 179 -13.55 -7.46 31.43
C SER A 179 -14.30 -7.81 30.13
N SER A 180 -15.03 -6.85 29.55
CA SER A 180 -15.78 -7.01 28.30
C SER A 180 -15.00 -6.63 27.04
N MET A 181 -13.76 -6.13 27.18
CA MET A 181 -12.99 -5.71 26.02
C MET A 181 -12.63 -6.90 25.13
N GLN A 182 -12.79 -6.70 23.82
CA GLN A 182 -12.48 -7.69 22.80
C GLN A 182 -11.68 -7.06 21.68
N GLU A 183 -10.79 -7.85 21.09
CA GLU A 183 -10.08 -7.46 19.86
C GLU A 183 -11.10 -7.05 18.79
N LEU A 184 -10.91 -5.86 18.24
CA LEU A 184 -11.78 -5.34 17.20
C LEU A 184 -11.51 -6.08 15.89
N GLN A 185 -12.39 -7.03 15.59
CA GLN A 185 -12.42 -7.69 14.29
C GLN A 185 -13.15 -6.79 13.28
N VAL A 186 -12.40 -6.21 12.35
CA VAL A 186 -12.99 -5.53 11.18
C VAL A 186 -12.91 -6.49 10.00
N GLN A 187 -14.07 -7.03 9.63
CA GLN A 187 -14.17 -7.72 8.36
C GLN A 187 -14.01 -6.66 7.26
N THR A 188 -12.81 -6.57 6.70
CA THR A 188 -12.56 -5.70 5.56
C THR A 188 -13.41 -6.18 4.39
N ALA A 189 -14.36 -5.36 3.95
CA ALA A 189 -15.07 -5.61 2.71
C ALA A 189 -14.10 -5.37 1.54
N PHE A 190 -14.14 -6.26 0.55
CA PHE A 190 -13.30 -6.16 -0.64
C PHE A 190 -14.16 -5.94 -1.88
N GLN A 191 -13.65 -5.12 -2.79
CA GLN A 191 -14.17 -4.95 -4.14
C GLN A 191 -13.19 -5.56 -5.14
N THR A 192 -13.72 -6.24 -6.16
CA THR A 192 -12.90 -6.71 -7.28
C THR A 192 -12.55 -5.53 -8.19
N GLN A 193 -11.28 -5.39 -8.52
CA GLN A 193 -10.77 -4.47 -9.51
C GLN A 193 -10.31 -5.26 -10.73
N SER A 194 -10.60 -4.74 -11.91
CA SER A 194 -10.14 -5.26 -13.18
C SER A 194 -9.32 -4.19 -13.88
N VAL A 195 -8.08 -4.51 -14.22
CA VAL A 195 -7.15 -3.61 -14.88
C VAL A 195 -6.66 -4.28 -16.16
N THR A 196 -6.89 -3.63 -17.29
CA THR A 196 -6.33 -4.05 -18.58
C THR A 196 -4.93 -3.44 -18.69
N VAL A 197 -3.90 -4.28 -18.61
CA VAL A 197 -2.49 -3.82 -18.68
C VAL A 197 -2.00 -3.69 -20.12
N GLN A 198 -2.56 -4.47 -21.04
CA GLN A 198 -2.35 -4.38 -22.49
C GLN A 198 -3.53 -5.02 -23.22
N PRO A 199 -3.69 -4.80 -24.55
CA PRO A 199 -4.75 -5.44 -25.32
C PRO A 199 -4.75 -6.96 -25.10
N GLY A 200 -5.88 -7.50 -24.64
CA GLY A 200 -6.05 -8.93 -24.41
C GLY A 200 -5.52 -9.45 -23.07
N THR A 201 -4.88 -8.65 -22.21
CA THR A 201 -4.53 -9.05 -20.83
C THR A 201 -5.31 -8.25 -19.81
N THR A 202 -6.14 -8.93 -19.02
CA THR A 202 -6.83 -8.35 -17.88
C THR A 202 -6.35 -8.99 -16.59
N VAL A 203 -6.02 -8.12 -15.64
CA VAL A 203 -5.65 -8.47 -14.28
C VAL A 203 -6.83 -8.19 -13.40
N THR A 204 -7.29 -9.20 -12.66
CA THR A 204 -8.32 -9.04 -11.65
C THR A 204 -7.76 -9.31 -10.28
N PHE A 205 -8.11 -8.49 -9.30
CA PHE A 205 -7.65 -8.62 -7.92
C PHE A 205 -8.62 -7.90 -6.98
N LYS A 206 -8.58 -8.23 -5.70
CA LYS A 206 -9.37 -7.57 -4.67
C LYS A 206 -8.62 -6.37 -4.11
N VAL A 207 -9.35 -5.31 -3.82
CA VAL A 207 -8.88 -4.15 -3.06
C VAL A 207 -9.90 -3.86 -1.96
N PRO A 208 -9.50 -3.40 -0.77
CA PRO A 208 -10.45 -2.93 0.23
C PRO A 208 -11.44 -1.90 -0.33
N GLN A 209 -12.71 -2.03 0.05
CA GLN A 209 -13.76 -1.10 -0.37
C GLN A 209 -13.52 0.29 0.22
N GLY A 210 -13.81 1.33 -0.55
CA GLY A 210 -13.69 2.73 -0.12
C GLY A 210 -12.28 3.32 -0.23
N TRP A 211 -11.31 2.59 -0.79
CA TRP A 211 -9.97 3.12 -1.03
C TRP A 211 -9.92 4.00 -2.27
N ASN A 212 -9.15 5.08 -2.19
CA ASN A 212 -9.04 6.09 -3.23
C ASN A 212 -8.11 5.60 -4.34
N LYS A 213 -8.65 5.37 -5.54
CA LYS A 213 -7.87 5.01 -6.72
C LYS A 213 -7.18 6.23 -7.31
N GLN A 214 -5.90 6.09 -7.63
CA GLN A 214 -5.04 7.10 -8.26
C GLN A 214 -4.27 6.45 -9.41
N ASN A 215 -3.97 7.24 -10.44
CA ASN A 215 -3.05 6.81 -11.49
C ASN A 215 -1.62 6.95 -10.97
N VAL A 216 -0.78 5.95 -11.24
CA VAL A 216 0.66 6.00 -10.93
C VAL A 216 1.45 5.48 -12.12
N GLY A 217 2.71 5.88 -12.21
CA GLY A 217 3.61 5.48 -13.30
C GLY A 217 4.51 6.63 -13.74
N ALA A 218 5.72 6.29 -14.17
CA ALA A 218 6.68 7.21 -14.76
C ALA A 218 7.45 6.49 -15.88
N GLY A 219 7.70 7.17 -17.00
CA GLY A 219 8.36 6.59 -18.17
C GLY A 219 7.57 5.41 -18.75
N ASP A 220 8.24 4.26 -18.90
CA ASP A 220 7.68 3.04 -19.50
C ASP A 220 6.84 2.20 -18.53
N THR A 221 6.46 2.76 -17.39
CA THR A 221 5.62 2.12 -16.38
C THR A 221 4.25 2.77 -16.31
N GLY A 222 3.20 1.94 -16.38
CA GLY A 222 1.84 2.35 -16.08
C GLY A 222 1.34 1.64 -14.82
N GLY A 223 0.31 2.19 -14.19
CA GLY A 223 -0.19 1.60 -12.96
C GLY A 223 -1.33 2.36 -12.32
N PHE A 224 -1.85 1.73 -11.26
CA PHE A 224 -2.86 2.33 -10.39
C PHE A 224 -2.50 2.06 -8.93
N LYS A 225 -2.77 3.03 -8.07
CA LYS A 225 -2.58 2.93 -6.62
C LYS A 225 -3.89 3.22 -5.92
N TRP A 226 -4.32 2.33 -5.04
CA TRP A 226 -5.44 2.51 -4.13
C TRP A 226 -4.87 2.85 -2.76
N ILE A 227 -5.27 3.99 -2.21
CA ILE A 227 -4.78 4.49 -0.93
C ILE A 227 -5.93 4.47 0.07
N ASN A 228 -5.65 3.96 1.28
CA ASN A 228 -6.61 4.06 2.37
C ASN A 228 -6.84 5.55 2.71
N PRO A 229 -8.07 6.09 2.56
CA PRO A 229 -8.35 7.51 2.81
C PRO A 229 -8.05 7.96 4.24
N MET A 230 -7.94 7.01 5.16
CA MET A 230 -7.74 7.25 6.58
C MET A 230 -6.32 6.93 7.05
N ASN A 231 -5.49 6.30 6.21
CA ASN A 231 -4.08 6.02 6.50
C ASN A 231 -3.30 5.91 5.18
N SER A 232 -2.68 7.01 4.74
CA SER A 232 -1.98 7.06 3.45
C SER A 232 -0.74 6.15 3.37
N ASN A 233 -0.24 5.64 4.50
CA ASN A 233 0.82 4.63 4.53
C ASN A 233 0.32 3.24 4.12
N GLN A 234 -1.00 3.03 4.09
CA GLN A 234 -1.62 1.81 3.61
C GLN A 234 -2.10 1.97 2.16
N TRP A 235 -1.62 1.09 1.29
CA TRP A 235 -1.94 1.17 -0.13
C TRP A 235 -1.82 -0.19 -0.83
N VAL A 236 -2.52 -0.30 -1.96
CA VAL A 236 -2.36 -1.37 -2.96
C VAL A 236 -1.94 -0.71 -4.26
N THR A 237 -0.91 -1.21 -4.91
CA THR A 237 -0.45 -0.71 -6.20
C THR A 237 -0.42 -1.86 -7.19
N ILE A 238 -0.90 -1.61 -8.41
CA ILE A 238 -0.56 -2.43 -9.57
C ILE A 238 0.37 -1.62 -10.46
N LEU A 239 1.54 -2.19 -10.77
CA LEU A 239 2.49 -1.63 -11.72
C LEU A 239 2.64 -2.61 -12.88
N TYR A 240 2.77 -2.08 -14.09
CA TYR A 240 3.12 -2.84 -15.26
C TYR A 240 4.18 -2.08 -16.05
N SER A 241 5.24 -2.80 -16.46
CA SER A 241 6.40 -2.25 -17.15
C SER A 241 6.63 -2.96 -18.48
N GLY A 242 6.88 -2.18 -19.53
CA GLY A 242 7.27 -2.69 -20.85
C GLY A 242 8.75 -3.09 -20.98
N ASN A 243 9.56 -2.97 -19.91
CA ASN A 243 10.99 -3.27 -19.98
C ASN A 243 11.26 -4.77 -19.79
N GLY A 244 10.94 -5.56 -20.81
CA GLY A 244 11.17 -7.01 -20.82
C GLY A 244 12.65 -7.42 -20.65
N GLY A 245 13.61 -6.52 -20.88
CA GLY A 245 15.03 -6.77 -20.66
C GLY A 245 15.40 -6.99 -19.20
N ALA A 246 14.70 -6.30 -18.27
CA ALA A 246 14.88 -6.47 -16.84
C ALA A 246 14.37 -7.84 -16.31
N LEU A 247 13.60 -8.57 -17.13
CA LEU A 247 13.00 -9.85 -16.77
C LEU A 247 13.89 -11.04 -17.18
N GLN A 248 14.91 -10.83 -18.00
CA GLN A 248 15.73 -11.91 -18.52
C GLN A 248 16.81 -12.30 -17.50
N ASN A 249 16.81 -13.57 -17.10
CA ASN A 249 17.85 -14.11 -16.25
C ASN A 249 19.19 -14.11 -17.02
N PRO A 250 20.24 -13.43 -16.51
CA PRO A 250 21.49 -13.27 -17.24
C PRO A 250 22.28 -14.57 -17.42
N HIS A 251 21.99 -15.59 -16.62
CA HIS A 251 22.68 -16.88 -16.68
C HIS A 251 21.99 -17.88 -17.60
N THR A 252 20.66 -17.83 -17.70
CA THR A 252 19.88 -18.81 -18.47
C THR A 252 19.32 -18.25 -19.78
N GLY A 253 19.29 -16.92 -19.92
CA GLY A 253 18.64 -16.24 -21.05
C GLY A 253 17.11 -16.40 -21.07
N LYS A 254 16.50 -17.04 -20.06
CA LYS A 254 15.05 -17.20 -19.95
C LYS A 254 14.45 -16.07 -19.13
N TYR A 255 13.19 -15.76 -19.38
CA TYR A 255 12.44 -14.83 -18.54
C TYR A 255 12.18 -15.47 -17.18
N ASP A 256 12.44 -14.70 -16.13
CA ASP A 256 12.41 -15.16 -14.75
C ASP A 256 11.93 -14.01 -13.86
N VAL A 257 10.77 -14.20 -13.23
CA VAL A 257 10.15 -13.19 -12.38
C VAL A 257 11.06 -12.80 -11.20
N THR A 258 11.97 -13.68 -10.76
CA THR A 258 12.91 -13.34 -9.68
C THR A 258 13.95 -12.32 -10.09
N SER A 259 14.23 -12.20 -11.40
CA SER A 259 15.11 -11.15 -11.94
C SER A 259 14.40 -9.79 -11.97
N TYR A 260 13.07 -9.81 -12.13
CA TYR A 260 12.23 -8.61 -12.12
C TYR A 260 12.19 -7.95 -10.75
N ILE A 261 12.01 -8.75 -9.69
CA ILE A 261 11.92 -8.29 -8.30
C ILE A 261 13.14 -8.80 -7.53
N ASN A 262 14.31 -8.33 -7.94
CA ASN A 262 15.58 -8.54 -7.24
C ASN A 262 15.99 -7.28 -6.45
N THR A 263 15.03 -6.70 -5.73
CA THR A 263 15.28 -5.55 -4.84
C THR A 263 15.79 -6.08 -3.51
N GLN A 264 16.83 -5.43 -2.97
CA GLN A 264 17.38 -5.80 -1.66
C GLN A 264 16.28 -5.86 -0.59
N GLY A 265 16.21 -6.98 0.11
CA GLY A 265 15.22 -7.25 1.16
C GLY A 265 14.00 -8.05 0.71
N VAL A 266 13.66 -8.11 -0.59
CA VAL A 266 12.52 -8.93 -1.06
C VAL A 266 12.77 -10.41 -0.75
N THR A 267 11.76 -11.08 -0.19
CA THR A 267 11.76 -12.53 0.04
C THR A 267 10.64 -13.18 -0.75
N TRP A 268 10.99 -14.03 -1.71
CA TRP A 268 10.03 -14.85 -2.45
C TRP A 268 9.46 -15.94 -1.56
N THR A 269 8.15 -15.92 -1.33
CA THR A 269 7.43 -16.92 -0.53
C THR A 269 6.98 -18.09 -1.39
N HIS A 270 6.71 -17.84 -2.67
CA HIS A 270 6.35 -18.84 -3.66
C HIS A 270 6.85 -18.41 -5.05
N VAL A 271 7.39 -19.35 -5.82
CA VAL A 271 7.72 -19.14 -7.24
C VAL A 271 7.17 -20.33 -8.02
N ALA A 272 6.40 -20.05 -9.07
CA ALA A 272 5.87 -21.08 -9.94
C ALA A 272 7.01 -21.89 -10.61
N SER A 273 6.75 -23.14 -10.98
CA SER A 273 7.77 -24.03 -11.55
C SER A 273 8.37 -23.52 -12.87
N ASP A 274 7.59 -22.76 -13.64
CA ASP A 274 8.03 -22.12 -14.88
C ASP A 274 8.80 -20.81 -14.65
N LYS A 275 8.86 -20.33 -13.40
CA LYS A 275 9.44 -19.06 -12.97
C LYS A 275 8.84 -17.81 -13.60
N LEU A 276 7.64 -17.92 -14.19
CA LEU A 276 6.97 -16.79 -14.81
C LEU A 276 6.07 -16.03 -13.84
N SER A 277 5.81 -16.58 -12.65
CA SER A 277 5.04 -15.89 -11.62
C SER A 277 5.46 -16.30 -10.21
N GLY A 278 5.13 -15.48 -9.22
CA GLY A 278 5.41 -15.78 -7.82
C GLY A 278 4.83 -14.75 -6.86
N GLU A 279 4.87 -15.11 -5.58
CA GLU A 279 4.50 -14.28 -4.45
C GLU A 279 5.74 -13.91 -3.65
N PHE A 280 5.76 -12.70 -3.13
CA PHE A 280 6.87 -12.18 -2.35
C PHE A 280 6.41 -11.32 -1.19
N THR A 281 7.32 -11.13 -0.25
CA THR A 281 7.17 -10.18 0.86
C THR A 281 8.33 -9.19 0.84
N ILE A 282 8.06 -7.98 1.30
CA ILE A 282 9.04 -6.91 1.44
C ILE A 282 9.12 -6.56 2.92
N PRO A 283 10.28 -6.74 3.59
CA PRO A 283 10.41 -6.54 5.02
C PRO A 283 10.34 -5.06 5.39
N ILE A 284 10.13 -4.87 6.70
CA ILE A 284 10.06 -3.58 7.38
C ILE A 284 11.32 -2.74 7.05
N GLY A 285 11.15 -1.49 6.63
CA GLY A 285 12.25 -0.56 6.33
C GLY A 285 12.58 -0.37 4.84
N ALA A 286 12.15 -1.27 3.95
CA ALA A 286 12.41 -1.13 2.52
C ALA A 286 11.39 -0.22 1.79
N ILE A 287 10.16 -0.11 2.32
CA ILE A 287 9.09 0.73 1.74
C ILE A 287 8.71 1.86 2.69
N ASN A 288 8.57 1.54 3.97
CA ASN A 288 8.48 2.46 5.10
C ASN A 288 8.96 1.72 6.37
N ASN A 289 9.39 2.46 7.40
CA ASN A 289 10.07 1.88 8.57
C ASN A 289 9.21 0.95 9.45
N ASN A 290 7.93 0.71 9.13
CA ASN A 290 6.98 0.06 10.03
C ASN A 290 6.05 -0.99 9.39
N ALA A 291 6.15 -1.30 8.09
CA ALA A 291 5.23 -2.25 7.45
C ALA A 291 5.93 -3.32 6.61
N VAL A 292 5.35 -4.52 6.61
CA VAL A 292 5.69 -5.59 5.66
C VAL A 292 4.81 -5.41 4.42
N GLY A 293 5.43 -5.30 3.25
CA GLY A 293 4.73 -5.35 1.97
C GLY A 293 4.48 -6.79 1.53
N TYR A 294 3.34 -7.03 0.87
CA TYR A 294 3.00 -8.30 0.23
C TYR A 294 2.87 -8.05 -1.26
N GLY A 295 3.30 -8.99 -2.09
CA GLY A 295 3.17 -8.81 -3.52
C GLY A 295 3.06 -10.08 -4.32
N TYR A 296 2.55 -9.91 -5.53
CA TYR A 296 2.47 -10.90 -6.59
C TYR A 296 3.13 -10.30 -7.83
N ALA A 297 3.95 -11.08 -8.51
CA ALA A 297 4.54 -10.68 -9.78
C ALA A 297 4.31 -11.74 -10.85
N GLN A 298 4.18 -11.27 -12.09
CA GLN A 298 4.08 -12.14 -13.25
C GLN A 298 4.76 -11.52 -14.47
N VAL A 299 5.48 -12.35 -15.21
CA VAL A 299 5.91 -12.08 -16.59
C VAL A 299 4.71 -12.31 -17.49
N VAL A 300 4.15 -11.24 -18.02
CA VAL A 300 3.07 -11.29 -19.01
C VAL A 300 3.69 -11.26 -20.40
N THR A 301 3.39 -12.28 -21.18
CA THR A 301 3.83 -12.38 -22.57
C THR A 301 2.61 -12.21 -23.47
N THR A 302 2.32 -10.99 -23.97
CA THR A 302 1.60 -10.68 -25.25
C THR A 302 0.82 -9.35 -25.20
N PRO A 303 0.86 -8.51 -26.26
CA PRO A 303 1.65 -8.65 -27.50
C PRO A 303 3.14 -8.29 -27.30
N SER A 304 3.50 -7.78 -26.14
CA SER A 304 4.87 -7.49 -25.71
C SER A 304 5.18 -8.19 -24.39
N LEU A 305 6.47 -8.42 -24.11
CA LEU A 305 6.93 -8.88 -22.81
C LEU A 305 6.83 -7.75 -21.81
N GLN A 306 5.98 -7.94 -20.81
CA GLN A 306 5.79 -7.00 -19.72
C GLN A 306 5.94 -7.70 -18.37
N GLY A 307 6.56 -7.01 -17.42
CA GLY A 307 6.49 -7.39 -16.03
C GLY A 307 5.28 -6.71 -15.41
N MET A 308 4.52 -7.41 -14.59
CA MET A 308 3.51 -6.79 -13.76
C MET A 308 3.71 -7.16 -12.29
N THR A 309 3.44 -6.21 -11.41
CA THR A 309 3.34 -6.47 -9.96
C THR A 309 2.02 -5.96 -9.42
N VAL A 310 1.49 -6.69 -8.44
CA VAL A 310 0.52 -6.19 -7.48
C VAL A 310 1.21 -6.18 -6.13
N GLU A 311 1.31 -5.02 -5.50
CA GLU A 311 1.99 -4.80 -4.23
C GLU A 311 1.00 -4.18 -3.23
N ALA A 312 1.05 -4.61 -1.98
CA ALA A 312 0.18 -4.12 -0.94
C ALA A 312 0.98 -3.88 0.35
N VAL A 313 0.95 -2.65 0.84
CA VAL A 313 1.47 -2.28 2.16
C VAL A 313 0.28 -2.13 3.08
N VAL A 314 -0.05 -3.22 3.80
CA VAL A 314 -1.31 -3.39 4.53
C VAL A 314 -1.12 -4.39 5.68
N PRO A 315 -2.05 -4.47 6.64
CA PRO A 315 -2.10 -5.59 7.58
C PRO A 315 -2.04 -6.94 6.85
N GLN A 316 -1.34 -7.91 7.46
CA GLN A 316 -1.05 -9.21 6.84
C GLN A 316 -2.27 -9.91 6.25
N SER A 317 -3.37 -9.96 6.98
CA SER A 317 -4.62 -10.62 6.54
C SER A 317 -5.21 -9.97 5.28
N ILE A 318 -5.14 -8.65 5.18
CA ILE A 318 -5.57 -7.88 4.00
C ILE A 318 -4.61 -8.15 2.83
N GLY A 319 -3.29 -8.13 3.09
CA GLY A 319 -2.25 -8.37 2.09
C GLY A 319 -2.39 -9.74 1.44
N GLN A 320 -2.51 -10.79 2.25
CA GLN A 320 -2.75 -12.15 1.79
C GLN A 320 -4.05 -12.28 0.99
N THR A 321 -5.12 -11.60 1.43
CA THR A 321 -6.39 -11.61 0.68
C THR A 321 -6.23 -10.99 -0.71
N ILE A 322 -5.46 -9.91 -0.83
CA ILE A 322 -5.17 -9.26 -2.10
C ILE A 322 -4.31 -10.17 -2.99
N THR A 323 -3.16 -10.65 -2.50
CA THR A 323 -2.23 -11.48 -3.29
C THR A 323 -2.90 -12.76 -3.78
N ASN A 324 -3.63 -13.45 -2.91
CA ASN A 324 -4.31 -14.71 -3.24
C ASN A 324 -5.51 -14.51 -4.18
N SER A 325 -5.96 -13.27 -4.37
CA SER A 325 -7.07 -12.93 -5.27
C SER A 325 -6.63 -12.56 -6.67
N VAL A 326 -5.32 -12.38 -6.90
CA VAL A 326 -4.80 -11.99 -8.21
C VAL A 326 -5.07 -13.10 -9.22
N LYS A 327 -5.77 -12.76 -10.30
CA LYS A 327 -5.96 -13.62 -11.46
C LYS A 327 -5.63 -12.83 -12.71
N VAL A 328 -4.73 -13.38 -13.51
CA VAL A 328 -4.35 -12.81 -14.81
C VAL A 328 -5.01 -13.65 -15.89
N GLN A 329 -5.87 -13.02 -16.68
CA GLN A 329 -6.52 -13.62 -17.83
C GLN A 329 -5.94 -12.99 -19.09
N SER A 330 -5.26 -13.80 -19.89
CA SER A 330 -4.86 -13.45 -21.25
C SER A 330 -5.83 -14.12 -22.23
N THR A 331 -6.60 -13.32 -22.98
CA THR A 331 -7.55 -13.80 -24.00
C THR A 331 -6.91 -13.98 -25.37
N GLN A 332 -5.63 -13.66 -25.53
CA GLN A 332 -4.94 -13.88 -26.80
C GLN A 332 -4.41 -15.31 -26.88
N SER A 333 -5.09 -16.13 -27.69
CA SER A 333 -4.54 -17.37 -28.24
C SER A 333 -3.13 -17.10 -28.77
N THR A 334 -2.21 -18.02 -28.54
CA THR A 334 -0.79 -18.01 -28.94
C THR A 334 -0.56 -18.01 -30.46
N SER A 335 -1.30 -17.21 -31.23
CA SER A 335 -0.92 -16.87 -32.59
C SER A 335 0.20 -15.82 -32.53
N THR A 336 1.44 -16.31 -32.51
CA THR A 336 2.71 -15.56 -32.51
C THR A 336 2.94 -14.79 -33.81
N THR A 337 2.00 -13.96 -34.23
CA THR A 337 2.21 -13.00 -35.31
C THR A 337 2.27 -11.60 -34.74
N THR A 338 3.17 -11.36 -33.76
CA THR A 338 3.68 -10.01 -33.57
C THR A 338 4.25 -9.58 -34.92
N PRO A 339 3.79 -8.46 -35.50
CA PRO A 339 4.34 -7.97 -36.76
C PRO A 339 5.86 -7.91 -36.60
N PRO A 340 6.62 -8.50 -37.52
CA PRO A 340 8.07 -8.54 -37.41
C PRO A 340 8.61 -7.11 -37.39
N VAL A 341 9.45 -6.79 -36.40
CA VAL A 341 10.12 -5.50 -36.32
C VAL A 341 10.94 -5.33 -37.59
N THR A 342 10.83 -4.20 -38.26
CA THR A 342 11.51 -3.98 -39.54
C THR A 342 12.34 -2.70 -39.48
N LEU A 343 13.58 -2.73 -39.98
CA LEU A 343 14.43 -1.55 -40.11
C LEU A 343 13.93 -0.69 -41.29
N GLU A 344 13.20 0.37 -40.98
CA GLU A 344 12.55 1.22 -41.98
C GLU A 344 13.48 2.29 -42.53
N ASN A 345 14.30 2.86 -41.65
CA ASN A 345 15.17 3.96 -42.02
C ASN A 345 16.46 4.00 -41.20
N MET A 346 17.48 4.56 -41.82
CA MET A 346 18.77 4.90 -41.22
C MET A 346 19.11 6.31 -41.68
N GLN A 347 19.24 7.23 -40.73
CA GLN A 347 19.66 8.60 -40.99
C GLN A 347 21.08 8.77 -40.49
N PHE A 348 21.91 9.43 -41.28
CA PHE A 348 23.31 9.67 -40.97
C PHE A 348 23.52 11.15 -40.70
N THR A 349 24.09 11.47 -39.55
CA THR A 349 24.56 12.83 -39.23
C THR A 349 26.08 12.90 -39.35
N ASN A 350 26.67 14.04 -38.98
CA ASN A 350 28.13 14.23 -39.00
C ASN A 350 28.89 13.28 -38.07
N ASP A 351 28.24 12.82 -37.02
CA ASP A 351 28.84 12.07 -35.91
C ASP A 351 27.92 10.96 -35.36
N ALA A 352 26.78 10.68 -35.98
CA ALA A 352 25.86 9.65 -35.51
C ALA A 352 25.17 8.88 -36.63
N VAL A 353 24.58 7.74 -36.25
CA VAL A 353 23.54 7.03 -37.00
C VAL A 353 22.27 6.96 -36.15
N LEU A 354 21.14 7.30 -36.75
CA LEU A 354 19.79 7.13 -36.20
C LEU A 354 19.10 5.98 -36.94
N LEU A 355 18.74 4.92 -36.23
CA LEU A 355 18.00 3.77 -36.72
C LEU A 355 16.52 3.92 -36.37
N VAL A 356 15.64 3.80 -37.37
CA VAL A 356 14.18 3.90 -37.20
C VAL A 356 13.56 2.56 -37.57
N MET A 357 12.74 2.00 -36.67
CA MET A 357 12.13 0.68 -36.82
C MET A 357 10.61 0.72 -36.73
N THR A 358 9.92 -0.28 -37.31
CA THR A 358 8.47 -0.49 -37.13
C THR A 358 8.18 -1.37 -35.92
N HIS A 359 7.35 -0.85 -35.00
CA HIS A 359 6.83 -1.57 -33.83
C HIS A 359 7.93 -2.12 -32.88
N GLY A 360 7.58 -2.44 -31.63
CA GLY A 360 8.50 -3.02 -30.63
C GLY A 360 9.06 -2.01 -29.62
N THR A 361 9.61 -2.51 -28.51
CA THR A 361 10.27 -1.71 -27.46
C THR A 361 11.78 -1.82 -27.58
N MET A 362 12.41 -0.67 -27.81
CA MET A 362 13.75 -0.56 -28.39
C MET A 362 14.91 -0.92 -27.47
N GLN A 363 14.66 -1.05 -26.18
CA GLN A 363 15.67 -1.50 -25.20
C GLN A 363 16.10 -2.96 -25.44
N SER A 364 15.29 -3.76 -26.14
CA SER A 364 15.60 -5.17 -26.44
C SER A 364 15.97 -5.43 -27.90
N THR A 365 15.85 -4.43 -28.77
CA THR A 365 16.00 -4.58 -30.23
C THR A 365 17.44 -4.47 -30.69
N TYR A 366 18.42 -4.20 -29.81
CA TYR A 366 19.84 -4.25 -30.19
C TYR A 366 20.71 -4.91 -29.12
N SER A 367 21.86 -5.43 -29.53
CA SER A 367 22.89 -5.95 -28.64
C SER A 367 24.29 -5.80 -29.21
N ASP A 368 25.26 -5.78 -28.30
CA ASP A 368 26.70 -5.79 -28.59
C ASP A 368 27.18 -4.67 -29.53
N PRO A 369 26.86 -3.38 -29.27
CA PRO A 369 27.50 -2.29 -29.99
C PRO A 369 28.99 -2.23 -29.61
N HIS A 370 29.89 -2.37 -30.58
CA HIS A 370 31.33 -2.31 -30.33
C HIS A 370 32.12 -1.83 -31.55
N PHE A 371 33.37 -1.43 -31.32
CA PHE A 371 34.34 -1.22 -32.38
C PHE A 371 35.14 -2.50 -32.63
N SER A 372 35.33 -2.89 -33.88
CA SER A 372 36.24 -3.98 -34.23
C SER A 372 37.70 -3.57 -33.97
N SER A 373 38.54 -4.55 -33.62
CA SER A 373 39.98 -4.35 -33.40
C SER A 373 40.79 -4.22 -34.70
N GLY A 374 40.17 -4.43 -35.87
CA GLY A 374 40.83 -4.45 -37.17
C GLY A 374 41.13 -3.08 -37.79
N ASN A 375 41.88 -3.09 -38.88
CA ASN A 375 42.11 -1.94 -39.75
C ASN A 375 41.62 -2.26 -41.19
N PRO A 376 40.58 -1.59 -41.71
CA PRO A 376 39.89 -0.43 -41.13
C PRO A 376 39.05 -0.77 -39.91
N LYS A 377 38.98 0.17 -38.94
CA LYS A 377 38.08 0.05 -37.79
C LYS A 377 36.62 0.03 -38.26
N GLN A 378 35.83 -0.84 -37.65
CA GLN A 378 34.39 -0.96 -37.92
C GLN A 378 33.60 -0.67 -36.65
N PHE A 379 32.39 -0.13 -36.78
CA PHE A 379 31.39 -0.16 -35.72
C PHE A 379 30.36 -1.25 -36.06
N ILE A 380 30.08 -2.13 -35.11
CA ILE A 380 29.21 -3.29 -35.27
C ILE A 380 28.09 -3.21 -34.24
N VAL A 381 26.85 -3.44 -34.65
CA VAL A 381 25.70 -3.60 -33.76
C VAL A 381 24.76 -4.67 -34.30
N THR A 382 24.23 -5.51 -33.41
CA THR A 382 23.23 -6.52 -33.76
C THR A 382 21.84 -5.99 -33.43
N LEU A 383 20.91 -5.99 -34.40
CA LEU A 383 19.49 -5.75 -34.19
C LEU A 383 18.74 -7.07 -34.03
N ARG A 384 18.11 -7.28 -32.88
CA ARG A 384 17.47 -8.56 -32.54
C ARG A 384 16.11 -8.72 -33.18
N ASN A 385 15.80 -9.91 -33.71
CA ASN A 385 14.51 -10.27 -34.30
C ASN A 385 13.98 -9.24 -35.32
N THR A 386 14.87 -8.61 -36.08
CA THR A 386 14.56 -7.49 -36.98
C THR A 386 14.65 -7.93 -38.45
N LYS A 387 13.68 -7.54 -39.27
CA LYS A 387 13.72 -7.68 -40.73
C LYS A 387 14.43 -6.48 -41.37
N PRO A 388 15.11 -6.64 -42.50
CA PRO A 388 15.95 -5.59 -43.08
C PRO A 388 15.17 -4.43 -43.74
N GLY A 389 13.85 -4.54 -43.87
CA GLY A 389 13.03 -3.54 -44.55
C GLY A 389 13.47 -3.34 -45.98
N LYS A 390 13.76 -2.09 -46.35
CA LYS A 390 14.26 -1.71 -47.68
C LYS A 390 15.77 -1.93 -47.88
N TYR A 391 16.50 -2.32 -46.84
CA TYR A 391 17.97 -2.40 -46.92
C TYR A 391 18.42 -3.75 -47.50
N PRO A 392 19.23 -3.76 -48.58
CA PRO A 392 19.71 -5.00 -49.17
C PRO A 392 20.68 -5.73 -48.23
N LEU A 393 20.49 -7.04 -48.09
CA LEU A 393 21.35 -7.92 -47.30
C LEU A 393 22.64 -8.25 -48.05
N ASN A 394 23.74 -8.34 -47.30
CA ASN A 394 25.06 -8.74 -47.77
C ASN A 394 25.60 -7.88 -48.92
N GLN A 395 25.12 -6.64 -49.03
CA GLN A 395 25.59 -5.66 -50.02
C GLN A 395 26.24 -4.48 -49.31
N VAL A 396 27.41 -4.08 -49.83
CA VAL A 396 28.10 -2.88 -49.35
C VAL A 396 27.39 -1.66 -49.89
N GLN A 397 26.90 -0.81 -48.98
CA GLN A 397 26.25 0.45 -49.30
C GLN A 397 27.17 1.61 -48.93
N THR A 398 27.39 2.54 -49.86
CA THR A 398 28.15 3.76 -49.57
C THR A 398 27.38 4.63 -48.59
N VAL A 399 28.07 5.13 -47.56
CA VAL A 399 27.49 6.04 -46.57
C VAL A 399 28.03 7.44 -46.84
N ASN A 400 27.12 8.38 -47.13
CA ASN A 400 27.48 9.79 -47.32
C ASN A 400 27.48 10.52 -45.97
N SER A 401 28.43 10.21 -45.10
CA SER A 401 28.63 10.90 -43.81
C SER A 401 30.10 11.28 -43.58
N GLY A 402 30.34 12.19 -42.63
CA GLY A 402 31.69 12.58 -42.24
C GLY A 402 32.49 11.50 -41.50
N TRP A 403 31.83 10.41 -41.08
CA TRP A 403 32.38 9.43 -40.14
C TRP A 403 32.42 8.00 -40.67
N ALA A 404 31.55 7.60 -41.60
CA ALA A 404 31.52 6.28 -42.22
C ALA A 404 31.77 6.34 -43.73
N LYS A 405 32.45 5.33 -44.25
CA LYS A 405 32.70 5.12 -45.69
C LYS A 405 31.60 4.27 -46.30
N SER A 406 31.20 3.21 -45.63
CA SER A 406 30.19 2.28 -46.10
C SER A 406 29.54 1.54 -44.94
N MET A 407 28.45 0.84 -45.23
CA MET A 407 27.81 -0.09 -44.31
C MET A 407 27.46 -1.40 -45.02
N VAL A 408 27.30 -2.46 -44.23
CA VAL A 408 26.74 -3.75 -44.67
C VAL A 408 25.68 -4.17 -43.65
N VAL A 409 24.53 -4.62 -44.15
CA VAL A 409 23.50 -5.29 -43.36
C VAL A 409 23.62 -6.78 -43.65
N THR A 410 23.92 -7.59 -42.65
CA THR A 410 23.95 -9.06 -42.78
C THR A 410 22.86 -9.68 -41.91
N LYS A 411 22.43 -10.89 -42.25
CA LYS A 411 21.45 -11.63 -41.46
C LYS A 411 22.15 -12.72 -40.67
N ASN A 412 21.86 -12.79 -39.37
CA ASN A 412 22.33 -13.86 -38.48
C ASN A 412 21.13 -14.48 -37.76
N GLY A 413 20.62 -15.60 -38.26
CA GLY A 413 19.37 -16.18 -37.75
C GLY A 413 18.18 -15.24 -37.96
N SER A 414 17.50 -14.86 -36.88
CA SER A 414 16.42 -13.86 -36.88
C SER A 414 16.92 -12.41 -36.71
N ASP A 415 18.22 -12.21 -36.51
CA ASP A 415 18.82 -10.91 -36.23
C ASP A 415 19.44 -10.28 -37.48
N LEU A 416 19.62 -8.96 -37.44
CA LEU A 416 20.45 -8.22 -38.40
C LEU A 416 21.74 -7.80 -37.73
N VAL A 417 22.86 -7.89 -38.43
CA VAL A 417 24.11 -7.30 -37.98
C VAL A 417 24.43 -6.14 -38.91
N LEU A 418 24.48 -4.93 -38.34
CA LEU A 418 24.89 -3.72 -39.03
C LEU A 418 26.39 -3.52 -38.80
N THR A 419 27.17 -3.46 -39.87
CA THR A 419 28.60 -3.19 -39.83
C THR A 419 28.91 -1.91 -40.60
N PHE A 420 29.46 -0.91 -39.93
CA PHE A 420 29.83 0.37 -40.52
C PHE A 420 31.36 0.46 -40.62
N ASN A 421 31.89 0.63 -41.84
CA ASN A 421 33.31 0.87 -42.08
C ASN A 421 33.62 2.35 -41.84
N LEU A 422 34.49 2.66 -40.88
CA LEU A 422 34.70 4.03 -40.40
C LEU A 422 35.76 4.76 -41.26
N LYS A 423 35.55 6.06 -41.47
CA LYS A 423 36.55 6.99 -42.06
C LYS A 423 37.54 7.51 -41.02
N LYS A 424 37.11 7.56 -39.76
CA LYS A 424 37.85 8.11 -38.63
C LYS A 424 38.00 7.05 -37.55
N ASN A 425 39.07 7.16 -36.78
CA ASN A 425 39.29 6.33 -35.60
C ASN A 425 38.55 6.92 -34.40
N PHE A 426 37.31 6.50 -34.19
CA PHE A 426 36.58 6.81 -32.96
C PHE A 426 37.10 5.95 -31.80
N SER A 427 36.98 6.51 -30.59
CA SER A 427 37.45 5.88 -29.35
C SER A 427 36.30 5.38 -28.50
N SER A 428 35.13 6.01 -28.62
CA SER A 428 33.93 5.67 -27.88
C SER A 428 32.67 5.98 -28.68
N PHE A 429 31.54 5.46 -28.21
CA PHE A 429 30.22 5.82 -28.70
C PHE A 429 29.26 5.99 -27.52
N GLN A 430 28.15 6.68 -27.77
CA GLN A 430 27.06 6.85 -26.83
C GLN A 430 25.76 6.40 -27.50
N THR A 431 24.97 5.61 -26.78
CA THR A 431 23.64 5.19 -27.27
C THR A 431 22.55 6.08 -26.68
N GLY A 432 21.64 6.55 -27.53
CA GLY A 432 20.42 7.25 -27.16
C GLY A 432 19.19 6.51 -27.67
N ILE A 433 18.10 6.53 -26.92
CA ILE A 433 16.80 5.97 -27.34
C ILE A 433 15.81 7.14 -27.37
N ALA A 434 15.18 7.37 -28.52
CA ALA A 434 14.20 8.43 -28.71
C ALA A 434 12.85 7.85 -29.16
N GLY A 435 11.77 8.29 -28.53
CA GLY A 435 10.40 8.03 -28.99
C GLY A 435 9.91 6.57 -28.99
N GLY A 436 10.67 5.62 -28.46
CA GLY A 436 10.28 4.20 -28.41
C GLY A 436 10.43 3.44 -29.73
N PHE A 437 10.83 4.08 -30.83
CA PHE A 437 11.09 3.47 -32.15
C PHE A 437 12.34 4.02 -32.88
N GLU A 438 13.11 4.93 -32.25
CA GLU A 438 14.41 5.39 -32.74
C GLU A 438 15.61 5.03 -31.80
N ILE A 439 16.70 4.46 -32.36
CA ILE A 439 18.00 4.26 -31.67
C ILE A 439 19.02 5.18 -32.31
N GLN A 440 19.73 5.97 -31.51
CA GLN A 440 20.86 6.75 -31.96
C GLN A 440 22.17 6.18 -31.41
N PHE A 441 23.18 6.02 -32.27
CA PHE A 441 24.57 5.81 -31.87
C PHE A 441 25.40 7.01 -32.29
N SER A 442 25.91 7.77 -31.32
CA SER A 442 26.78 8.93 -31.54
C SER A 442 28.24 8.57 -31.25
N PHE A 443 29.16 8.95 -32.13
CA PHE A 443 30.56 8.58 -32.09
C PHE A 443 31.45 9.73 -31.60
N LYS A 444 32.45 9.42 -30.76
CA LYS A 444 33.38 10.40 -30.18
C LYS A 444 34.85 10.04 -30.41
#